data_AF-A0A3A8Z0Z9-F1
#
_entry.id   AF-A0A3A8Z0Z9-F1
#
_cell.length_a   1.000
_cell.length_b   1.000
_cell.length_c   1.000
_cell.angle_alpha   90.00
_cell.angle_beta   90.00
_cell.angle_gamma   90.00
#
_symmetry.space_group_name_H-M   'P 1'
#
loop_
_entity.id
_entity.type
_entity.pdbx_description
1 polymer ?
#
loop_
_entity_poly.entity_id
_entity_poly.type
_entity_poly.pdbx_seq_one_letter_code
_entity_poly.pdbx_strand_id
1 'polypeptide(L)'
;MDTTIKSPKEKFMQLAVNERLKAVDVLFSFLQNVNEKGYIAVDFYDGSIMYDFSTNRTTICDIDFFQKVPVINDRGTEWFGTKRFKAPEEYIKGSVIDEQTNIFTLGALIFEFFGFFSDEEIRQRYCNNQFRPCSYSNWQLNSESYQVAIKAVNSNKNERYSTFDEFYKEWKKASGNVHINTLTGC
;
A
#
# COMPACT_ATOMS: atom_id res chain seq x y z
N MET A 1 10.69 -4.39 -30.31
CA MET A 1 10.36 -3.41 -29.25
C MET A 1 11.66 -3.10 -28.54
N ASP A 2 11.99 -1.83 -28.36
CA ASP A 2 13.22 -1.41 -27.70
C ASP A 2 13.17 -1.79 -26.21
N THR A 3 13.97 -2.79 -25.82
CA THR A 3 14.02 -3.32 -24.46
C THR A 3 14.75 -2.41 -23.47
N THR A 4 15.22 -1.22 -23.91
CA THR A 4 15.92 -0.25 -23.07
C THR A 4 14.99 0.72 -22.34
N ILE A 5 13.73 0.84 -22.77
CA ILE A 5 12.75 1.76 -22.16
C ILE A 5 12.12 1.11 -20.94
N LYS A 6 12.55 1.55 -19.75
CA LYS A 6 11.94 1.18 -18.47
C LYS A 6 10.55 1.82 -18.31
N SER A 7 9.60 1.04 -17.84
CA SER A 7 8.28 1.51 -17.40
C SER A 7 8.40 2.49 -16.22
N PRO A 8 7.39 3.35 -15.97
CA PRO A 8 7.36 4.21 -14.78
C PRO A 8 7.55 3.45 -13.48
N LYS A 9 6.94 2.26 -13.36
CA LYS A 9 7.11 1.37 -12.20
C LYS A 9 8.56 0.95 -12.01
N GLU A 10 9.22 0.44 -13.05
CA GLU A 10 10.63 0.03 -12.97
C GLU A 10 11.56 1.20 -12.62
N LYS A 11 11.29 2.39 -13.17
CA LYS A 11 12.02 3.62 -12.82
C LYS A 11 11.82 3.99 -11.35
N PHE A 12 10.58 3.93 -10.85
CA PHE A 12 10.26 4.22 -9.45
C PHE A 12 10.95 3.26 -8.49
N MET A 13 10.97 1.96 -8.80
CA MET A 13 11.63 0.94 -7.96
C MET A 13 13.16 1.10 -7.91
N GLN A 14 13.75 1.79 -8.88
CA GLN A 14 15.19 2.10 -8.91
C GLN A 14 15.56 3.38 -8.16
N LEU A 15 14.57 4.14 -7.68
CA LEU A 15 14.84 5.31 -6.84
C LEU A 15 15.53 4.90 -5.54
N ALA A 16 16.37 5.81 -5.04
CA ALA A 16 16.91 5.70 -3.70
C ALA A 16 15.78 5.48 -2.68
N VAL A 17 16.04 4.64 -1.69
CA VAL A 17 15.06 4.28 -0.65
C VAL A 17 14.41 5.51 -0.03
N ASN A 18 15.19 6.56 0.23
CA ASN A 18 14.69 7.80 0.81
C ASN A 18 13.65 8.52 -0.07
N GLU A 19 13.75 8.46 -1.40
CA GLU A 19 12.76 9.07 -2.29
C GLU A 19 11.45 8.28 -2.28
N ARG A 20 11.51 6.95 -2.23
CA ARG A 20 10.31 6.11 -2.05
C ARG A 20 9.68 6.30 -0.68
N LEU A 21 10.48 6.49 0.38
CA LEU A 21 9.97 6.81 1.72
C LEU A 21 9.24 8.16 1.75
N LYS A 22 9.75 9.18 1.05
CA LYS A 22 9.03 10.45 0.88
C LYS A 22 7.70 10.29 0.15
N ALA A 23 7.64 9.41 -0.85
CA ALA A 23 6.37 9.10 -1.51
C ALA A 23 5.38 8.47 -0.52
N VAL A 24 5.84 7.55 0.35
CA VAL A 24 5.01 6.99 1.42
C VAL A 24 4.53 8.06 2.41
N ASP A 25 5.38 9.02 2.79
CA ASP A 25 4.97 10.15 3.65
C ASP A 25 3.81 10.96 3.00
N VAL A 26 3.85 11.16 1.68
CA VAL A 26 2.73 11.81 0.94
C VAL A 26 1.46 10.96 0.99
N LEU A 27 1.56 9.63 0.83
CA LEU A 27 0.41 8.72 0.91
C LEU A 27 -0.23 8.74 2.30
N PHE A 28 0.57 8.69 3.36
CA PHE A 28 0.09 8.82 4.74
C PHE A 28 -0.67 10.11 4.93
N SER A 29 -0.05 11.25 4.61
CA SER A 29 -0.66 12.57 4.78
C SER A 29 -1.97 12.70 3.99
N PHE A 30 -1.98 12.21 2.75
CA PHE A 30 -3.17 12.28 1.90
C PHE A 30 -4.31 11.41 2.43
N LEU A 31 -4.06 10.12 2.69
CA LEU A 31 -5.09 9.18 3.14
C LEU A 31 -5.62 9.55 4.53
N GLN A 32 -4.74 9.98 5.44
CA GLN A 32 -5.16 10.49 6.74
C GLN A 32 -6.13 11.67 6.58
N ASN A 33 -5.76 12.69 5.79
CA ASN A 33 -6.64 13.84 5.56
C ASN A 33 -7.96 13.44 4.89
N VAL A 34 -7.97 12.48 3.97
CA VAL A 34 -9.21 11.94 3.37
C VAL A 34 -10.15 11.38 4.45
N ASN A 35 -9.63 10.55 5.36
CA ASN A 35 -10.42 9.96 6.45
C ASN A 35 -10.89 11.02 7.45
N GLU A 36 -10.04 11.99 7.81
CA GLU A 36 -10.41 13.12 8.68
C GLU A 36 -11.50 14.01 8.09
N LYS A 37 -11.59 14.11 6.75
CA LYS A 37 -12.69 14.80 6.06
C LYS A 37 -13.96 13.95 5.93
N GLY A 38 -13.98 12.74 6.49
CA GLY A 38 -15.12 11.83 6.47
C GLY A 38 -15.31 11.11 5.14
N TYR A 39 -14.22 10.84 4.42
CA TYR A 39 -14.22 10.06 3.18
C TYR A 39 -13.37 8.79 3.32
N ILE A 40 -13.69 7.80 2.51
CA ILE A 40 -12.93 6.55 2.37
C ILE A 40 -12.37 6.49 0.95
N ALA A 41 -11.08 6.19 0.83
CA ALA A 41 -10.36 6.04 -0.43
C ALA A 41 -10.69 4.72 -1.14
N VAL A 42 -11.93 4.58 -1.61
CA VAL A 42 -12.38 3.42 -2.40
C VAL A 42 -11.64 3.40 -3.74
N ASP A 43 -11.23 2.20 -4.16
CA ASP A 43 -10.49 1.96 -5.42
C ASP A 43 -9.14 2.69 -5.50
N PHE A 44 -8.43 2.84 -4.36
CA PHE A 44 -7.09 3.43 -4.33
C PHE A 44 -5.99 2.37 -4.56
N TYR A 45 -5.07 2.61 -5.50
CA TYR A 45 -3.99 1.67 -5.85
C TYR A 45 -2.76 2.38 -6.45
N ASP A 46 -1.75 1.62 -6.86
CA ASP A 46 -0.50 2.15 -7.43
C ASP A 46 -0.70 2.97 -8.72
N GLY A 47 -1.76 2.70 -9.49
CA GLY A 47 -2.15 3.51 -10.65
C GLY A 47 -2.69 4.89 -10.29
N SER A 48 -3.15 5.09 -9.06
CA SER A 48 -3.59 6.39 -8.52
C SER A 48 -2.42 7.30 -8.09
N ILE A 49 -1.17 6.84 -8.27
CA ILE A 49 0.05 7.51 -7.81
C ILE A 49 0.94 7.85 -9.00
N MET A 50 1.11 9.14 -9.26
CA MET A 50 2.05 9.65 -10.25
C MET A 50 3.33 10.14 -9.57
N TYR A 51 4.48 9.79 -10.14
CA TYR A 51 5.77 10.30 -9.69
C TYR A 51 6.48 11.05 -10.81
N ASP A 52 6.78 12.32 -10.57
CA ASP A 52 7.60 13.14 -11.46
C ASP A 52 9.09 12.97 -11.10
N PHE A 53 9.81 12.24 -11.95
CA PHE A 53 11.23 11.95 -11.78
C PHE A 53 12.15 13.17 -11.94
N SER A 54 11.66 14.29 -12.48
CA SER A 54 12.45 15.51 -12.64
C SER A 54 12.39 16.41 -11.40
N THR A 55 11.28 16.37 -10.66
CA THR A 55 11.04 17.20 -9.47
C THR A 55 10.94 16.39 -8.17
N ASN A 56 11.01 15.06 -8.26
CA ASN A 56 10.79 14.10 -7.16
C ASN A 56 9.43 14.29 -6.47
N ARG A 57 8.41 14.68 -7.24
CA ARG A 57 7.07 14.98 -6.71
C ARG A 57 6.12 13.79 -6.88
N THR A 58 5.53 13.36 -5.77
CA THR A 58 4.40 12.42 -5.76
C THR A 58 3.08 13.19 -5.86
N THR A 59 2.22 12.79 -6.78
CA THR A 59 0.88 13.36 -6.99
C THR A 59 -0.15 12.24 -6.95
N ILE A 60 -1.28 12.50 -6.28
CA ILE A 60 -2.40 11.56 -6.21
C ILE A 60 -3.46 11.97 -7.22
N CYS A 61 -4.00 10.99 -7.94
CA CYS A 61 -5.07 11.13 -8.92
C CYS A 61 -6.11 10.02 -8.75
N ASP A 62 -7.11 9.99 -9.63
CA ASP A 62 -8.15 8.94 -9.66
C ASP A 62 -8.90 8.80 -8.31
N ILE A 63 -9.40 9.94 -7.81
CA ILE A 63 -10.08 10.04 -6.52
C ILE A 63 -11.61 10.06 -6.66
N ASP A 64 -12.12 9.91 -7.88
CA ASP A 64 -13.54 10.10 -8.21
C ASP A 64 -14.45 9.03 -7.57
N PHE A 65 -13.87 7.87 -7.20
CA PHE A 65 -14.58 6.80 -6.51
C PHE A 65 -14.60 6.96 -4.98
N PHE A 66 -13.94 7.96 -4.41
CA PHE A 66 -13.91 8.15 -2.96
C PHE A 66 -15.31 8.46 -2.42
N GLN A 67 -15.68 7.82 -1.32
CA GLN A 67 -17.05 7.88 -0.80
C GLN A 67 -17.10 8.50 0.59
N LYS A 68 -18.13 9.31 0.85
CA LYS A 68 -18.38 9.86 2.18
C LYS A 68 -18.91 8.77 3.12
N VAL A 69 -18.45 8.75 4.37
CA VAL A 69 -18.91 7.78 5.37
C VAL A 69 -20.41 7.95 5.70
N PRO A 70 -21.15 6.86 6.02
CA PRO A 70 -20.68 5.46 6.10
C PRO A 70 -20.57 4.80 4.72
N VAL A 71 -19.57 3.92 4.56
CA VAL A 71 -19.36 3.14 3.32
C VAL A 71 -19.54 1.65 3.64
N ILE A 72 -20.45 1.00 2.93
CA ILE A 72 -20.76 -0.42 3.08
C ILE A 72 -20.53 -1.10 1.74
N ASN A 73 -19.86 -2.24 1.74
CA ASN A 73 -19.72 -3.06 0.55
C ASN A 73 -21.07 -3.68 0.17
N ASP A 74 -21.78 -3.12 -0.81
CA ASP A 74 -23.06 -3.65 -1.30
C ASP A 74 -22.91 -4.64 -2.48
N ARG A 75 -21.69 -4.81 -3.01
CA ARG A 75 -21.38 -5.62 -4.19
C ARG A 75 -20.75 -6.98 -3.88
N GLY A 76 -20.30 -7.21 -2.66
CA GLY A 76 -19.56 -8.41 -2.29
C GLY A 76 -18.21 -8.48 -3.00
N THR A 77 -17.95 -9.59 -3.71
CA THR A 77 -16.67 -9.80 -4.42
C THR A 77 -16.45 -8.84 -5.59
N GLU A 78 -17.53 -8.27 -6.14
CA GLU A 78 -17.49 -7.32 -7.25
C GLU A 78 -17.34 -5.86 -6.80
N TRP A 79 -17.01 -5.62 -5.53
CA TRP A 79 -16.68 -4.29 -5.04
C TRP A 79 -15.46 -3.74 -5.78
N PHE A 80 -15.39 -2.42 -5.97
CA PHE A 80 -14.29 -1.74 -6.64
C PHE A 80 -12.94 -2.03 -5.98
N GLY A 81 -11.83 -1.85 -6.70
CA GLY A 81 -10.49 -2.15 -6.19
C GLY A 81 -9.76 -3.23 -6.98
N THR A 82 -8.47 -2.99 -7.20
CA THR A 82 -7.56 -4.03 -7.68
C THR A 82 -7.26 -5.08 -6.61
N LYS A 83 -7.30 -6.36 -6.99
CA LYS A 83 -7.02 -7.49 -6.10
C LYS A 83 -5.62 -7.46 -5.47
N ARG A 84 -4.70 -6.65 -6.02
CA ARG A 84 -3.34 -6.48 -5.50
C ARG A 84 -3.25 -5.72 -4.18
N PHE A 85 -4.23 -4.90 -3.83
CA PHE A 85 -4.17 -4.06 -2.61
C PHE A 85 -5.45 -4.08 -1.77
N LYS A 86 -6.48 -4.77 -2.27
CA LYS A 86 -7.82 -4.84 -1.69
C LYS A 86 -7.82 -5.58 -0.35
N ALA A 87 -8.43 -4.98 0.67
CA ALA A 87 -8.54 -5.54 2.00
C ALA A 87 -9.56 -6.69 2.05
N PRO A 88 -9.46 -7.63 3.02
CA PRO A 88 -10.37 -8.78 3.09
C PRO A 88 -11.86 -8.41 3.17
N GLU A 89 -12.20 -7.39 3.96
CA GLU A 89 -13.58 -6.92 4.12
C GLU A 89 -14.18 -6.35 2.82
N GLU A 90 -13.35 -5.91 1.88
CA GLU A 90 -13.80 -5.42 0.57
C GLU A 90 -14.27 -6.55 -0.35
N TYR A 91 -14.17 -7.81 0.05
CA TYR A 91 -14.77 -8.95 -0.65
C TYR A 91 -16.07 -9.44 0.00
N ILE A 92 -16.45 -8.90 1.16
CA ILE A 92 -17.56 -9.39 1.97
C ILE A 92 -18.74 -8.41 1.85
N LYS A 93 -19.86 -8.89 1.30
CA LYS A 93 -21.08 -8.08 1.18
C LYS A 93 -21.62 -7.74 2.57
N GLY A 94 -21.95 -6.47 2.77
CA GLY A 94 -22.42 -5.92 4.04
C GLY A 94 -21.32 -5.47 4.99
N SER A 95 -20.04 -5.71 4.68
CA SER A 95 -18.94 -5.24 5.51
C SER A 95 -18.76 -3.72 5.42
N VAL A 96 -18.37 -3.13 6.55
CA VAL A 96 -18.00 -1.72 6.65
C VAL A 96 -16.62 -1.51 6.05
N ILE A 97 -16.52 -0.56 5.13
CA ILE A 97 -15.26 -0.06 4.58
C ILE A 97 -14.94 1.24 5.32
N ASP A 98 -13.82 1.26 6.04
CA ASP A 98 -13.47 2.33 6.96
C ASP A 98 -11.97 2.66 6.92
N GLU A 99 -11.52 3.46 7.89
CA GLU A 99 -10.11 3.87 8.02
C GLU A 99 -9.15 2.67 8.06
N GLN A 100 -9.52 1.59 8.75
CA GLN A 100 -8.68 0.39 8.84
C GLN A 100 -8.59 -0.35 7.49
N THR A 101 -9.58 -0.18 6.62
CA THR A 101 -9.51 -0.63 5.23
C THR A 101 -8.46 0.16 4.46
N ASN A 102 -8.45 1.49 4.57
CA ASN A 102 -7.44 2.33 3.93
C ASN A 102 -6.03 2.14 4.50
N ILE A 103 -5.91 1.84 5.80
CA ILE A 103 -4.63 1.45 6.45
C ILE A 103 -4.08 0.18 5.82
N PHE A 104 -4.94 -0.82 5.57
CA PHE A 104 -4.55 -2.05 4.89
C PHE A 104 -4.04 -1.74 3.48
N THR A 105 -4.78 -0.95 2.70
CA THR A 105 -4.38 -0.55 1.34
C THR A 105 -3.03 0.16 1.34
N LEU A 106 -2.80 1.09 2.27
CA LEU A 106 -1.49 1.76 2.40
C LEU A 106 -0.38 0.77 2.76
N GLY A 107 -0.62 -0.15 3.69
CA GLY A 107 0.32 -1.23 4.02
C GLY A 107 0.67 -2.07 2.78
N ALA A 108 -0.32 -2.40 1.96
CA ALA A 108 -0.12 -3.17 0.73
C ALA A 108 0.69 -2.38 -0.33
N LEU A 109 0.49 -1.07 -0.44
CA LEU A 109 1.30 -0.18 -1.28
C LEU A 109 2.74 -0.04 -0.77
N ILE A 110 2.94 0.01 0.54
CA ILE A 110 4.28 -0.01 1.15
C ILE A 110 5.01 -1.31 0.79
N PHE A 111 4.30 -2.45 0.80
CA PHE A 111 4.82 -3.71 0.28
C PHE A 111 5.15 -3.65 -1.21
N GLU A 112 4.34 -3.01 -2.04
CA GLU A 112 4.65 -2.80 -3.46
C GLU A 112 5.93 -1.97 -3.66
N PHE A 113 6.18 -1.01 -2.77
CA PHE A 113 7.32 -0.09 -2.90
C PHE A 113 8.64 -0.67 -2.40
N PHE A 114 8.63 -1.60 -1.46
CA PHE A 114 9.85 -2.11 -0.80
C PHE A 114 9.97 -3.64 -0.77
N GLY A 115 8.96 -4.36 -1.23
CA GLY A 115 8.95 -5.80 -1.38
C GLY A 115 9.24 -6.24 -2.81
N PHE A 116 9.77 -7.45 -2.95
CA PHE A 116 9.89 -8.14 -4.22
C PHE A 116 8.89 -9.30 -4.27
N PHE A 117 8.18 -9.41 -5.39
CA PHE A 117 7.16 -10.43 -5.62
C PHE A 117 7.45 -11.18 -6.92
N SER A 118 7.39 -12.49 -6.85
CA SER A 118 7.36 -13.36 -8.03
C SER A 118 6.01 -13.27 -8.73
N ASP A 119 5.99 -13.63 -10.02
CA ASP A 119 4.75 -13.72 -10.80
C ASP A 119 3.76 -14.73 -10.19
N GLU A 120 4.25 -15.76 -9.52
CA GLU A 120 3.46 -16.73 -8.78
C GLU A 120 2.73 -16.08 -7.60
N GLU A 121 3.44 -15.34 -6.76
CA GLU A 121 2.84 -14.65 -5.61
C GLU A 121 1.79 -13.63 -6.05
N ILE A 122 2.07 -12.87 -7.11
CA ILE A 122 1.10 -11.94 -7.69
C ILE A 122 -0.13 -12.71 -8.20
N ARG A 123 0.05 -13.78 -8.98
CA ARG A 123 -1.05 -14.59 -9.50
C ARG A 123 -1.91 -15.19 -8.39
N GLN A 124 -1.30 -15.65 -7.31
CA GLN A 124 -2.01 -16.17 -6.14
C GLN A 124 -2.93 -15.12 -5.49
N ARG A 125 -2.58 -13.83 -5.52
CA ARG A 125 -3.48 -12.78 -5.02
C ARG A 125 -4.77 -12.72 -5.83
N TYR A 126 -4.67 -12.87 -7.15
CA TYR A 126 -5.84 -12.85 -8.05
C TYR A 126 -6.70 -14.11 -7.92
N CYS A 127 -6.07 -15.29 -7.81
CA CYS A 127 -6.78 -16.56 -7.67
C CYS A 127 -7.50 -16.66 -6.33
N ASN A 128 -6.90 -16.15 -5.26
CA ASN A 128 -7.41 -16.30 -3.90
C ASN A 128 -8.20 -15.10 -3.38
N ASN A 129 -8.32 -14.02 -4.17
CA ASN A 129 -8.91 -12.74 -3.72
C ASN A 129 -8.28 -12.26 -2.40
N GLN A 130 -6.95 -12.30 -2.32
CA GLN A 130 -6.25 -12.09 -1.06
C GLN A 130 -4.89 -11.45 -1.30
N PHE A 131 -4.64 -10.28 -0.70
CA PHE A 131 -3.28 -9.75 -0.61
C PHE A 131 -2.42 -10.63 0.29
N ARG A 132 -1.18 -10.89 -0.15
CA ARG A 132 -0.16 -11.60 0.64
C ARG A 132 1.12 -10.77 0.66
N PRO A 133 1.65 -10.42 1.85
CA PRO A 133 2.93 -9.73 1.96
C PRO A 133 4.07 -10.66 1.50
N CYS A 134 5.18 -10.08 1.04
CA CYS A 134 6.37 -10.86 0.71
C CYS A 134 7.01 -11.36 2.01
N SER A 135 7.89 -12.36 1.94
CA SER A 135 8.73 -12.71 3.08
C SER A 135 9.69 -11.57 3.44
N TYR A 136 10.22 -11.59 4.66
CA TYR A 136 11.25 -10.63 5.08
C TYR A 136 12.53 -10.73 4.23
N SER A 137 12.88 -11.91 3.71
CA SER A 137 14.03 -12.05 2.79
C SER A 137 13.86 -11.28 1.48
N ASN A 138 12.61 -10.99 1.09
CA ASN A 138 12.26 -10.22 -0.10
C ASN A 138 11.88 -8.77 0.25
N TRP A 139 12.19 -8.31 1.46
CA TRP A 139 11.93 -6.96 1.94
C TRP A 139 13.23 -6.14 2.00
N GLN A 140 13.20 -4.93 1.46
CA GLN A 140 14.39 -4.10 1.29
C GLN A 140 14.83 -3.33 2.54
N LEU A 141 13.92 -3.04 3.47
CA LEU A 141 14.21 -2.24 4.66
C LEU A 141 14.55 -3.14 5.87
N ASN A 142 14.62 -2.56 7.07
CA ASN A 142 14.92 -3.28 8.31
C ASN A 142 13.73 -4.13 8.80
N SER A 143 13.98 -4.98 9.80
CA SER A 143 12.97 -5.88 10.37
C SER A 143 11.86 -5.13 11.10
N GLU A 144 12.16 -4.02 11.75
CA GLU A 144 11.17 -3.21 12.46
C GLU A 144 10.11 -2.66 11.50
N SER A 145 10.54 -2.11 10.36
CA SER A 145 9.63 -1.57 9.35
C SER A 145 8.80 -2.67 8.68
N TYR A 146 9.37 -3.87 8.51
CA TYR A 146 8.63 -5.03 8.04
C TYR A 146 7.50 -5.41 9.01
N GLN A 147 7.77 -5.47 10.32
CA GLN A 147 6.74 -5.81 11.31
C GLN A 147 5.61 -4.77 11.34
N VAL A 148 5.94 -3.49 11.22
CA VAL A 148 4.95 -2.41 11.11
C VAL A 148 4.08 -2.59 9.85
N ALA A 149 4.70 -2.84 8.69
CA ALA A 149 3.95 -3.08 7.46
C ALA A 149 3.06 -4.34 7.54
N ILE A 150 3.55 -5.42 8.15
CA ILE A 150 2.79 -6.66 8.39
C ILE A 150 1.55 -6.41 9.26
N LYS A 151 1.68 -5.63 10.34
CA LYS A 151 0.54 -5.28 11.20
C LYS A 151 -0.54 -4.51 10.41
N ALA A 152 -0.14 -3.57 9.55
CA ALA A 152 -1.09 -2.81 8.73
C ALA A 152 -1.90 -3.69 7.77
N VAL A 153 -1.29 -4.74 7.21
CA VAL A 153 -1.94 -5.68 6.27
C VAL A 153 -2.50 -6.95 6.94
N ASN A 154 -2.73 -6.91 8.26
CA ASN A 154 -3.33 -8.06 8.94
C ASN A 154 -4.76 -8.31 8.44
N SER A 155 -5.10 -9.57 8.16
CA SER A 155 -6.44 -9.89 7.66
C SER A 155 -7.53 -9.62 8.69
N ASN A 156 -7.25 -9.80 9.98
CA ASN A 156 -8.13 -9.46 11.07
C ASN A 156 -8.03 -7.95 11.37
N LYS A 157 -9.12 -7.21 11.19
CA LYS A 157 -9.17 -5.75 11.47
C LYS A 157 -8.72 -5.45 12.90
N ASN A 158 -9.12 -6.25 13.88
CA ASN A 158 -8.79 -6.01 15.30
C ASN A 158 -7.28 -6.11 15.61
N GLU A 159 -6.50 -6.69 14.71
CA GLU A 159 -5.04 -6.81 14.83
C GLU A 159 -4.30 -5.74 14.00
N ARG A 160 -5.01 -4.89 13.25
CA ARG A 160 -4.43 -3.76 12.52
C ARG A 160 -4.27 -2.54 13.42
N TYR A 161 -3.58 -1.54 12.90
CA TYR A 161 -3.64 -0.19 13.48
C TYR A 161 -5.06 0.34 13.43
N SER A 162 -5.49 1.00 14.51
CA SER A 162 -6.86 1.55 14.58
C SER A 162 -6.98 2.89 13.85
N THR A 163 -5.88 3.66 13.77
CA THR A 163 -5.83 4.98 13.12
C THR A 163 -4.57 5.18 12.30
N PHE A 164 -4.63 6.09 11.33
CA PHE A 164 -3.45 6.52 10.56
C PHE A 164 -2.36 7.12 11.45
N ASP A 165 -2.72 7.85 12.52
CA ASP A 165 -1.74 8.41 13.46
C ASP A 165 -0.91 7.32 14.16
N GLU A 166 -1.57 6.25 14.63
CA GLU A 166 -0.90 5.11 15.26
C GLU A 166 0.06 4.44 14.26
N PHE A 167 -0.45 4.19 13.04
CA PHE A 167 0.34 3.56 11.99
C PHE A 167 1.53 4.43 11.57
N TYR A 168 1.32 5.72 11.34
CA TYR A 168 2.35 6.66 10.89
C TYR A 168 3.46 6.81 11.93
N LYS A 169 3.10 6.94 13.22
CA LYS A 169 4.07 7.08 14.30
C LYS A 169 5.02 5.88 14.37
N GLU A 170 4.48 4.66 14.34
CA GLU A 170 5.29 3.44 14.36
C GLU A 170 6.10 3.29 13.06
N TRP A 171 5.50 3.62 11.91
CA TRP A 171 6.21 3.60 10.63
C TRP A 171 7.40 4.55 10.60
N LYS A 172 7.25 5.81 11.05
CA LYS A 172 8.36 6.78 11.10
C LYS A 172 9.46 6.37 12.06
N LYS A 173 9.10 5.80 13.21
CA LYS A 173 10.08 5.27 14.16
C LYS A 173 10.88 4.13 13.54
N ALA A 174 10.21 3.20 12.86
CA ALA A 174 10.85 2.04 12.26
C ALA A 174 11.66 2.37 10.98
N SER A 175 11.16 3.30 10.15
CA SER A 175 11.80 3.73 8.90
C SER A 175 12.80 4.90 9.07
N GLY A 176 12.91 5.48 10.27
CA GLY A 176 13.90 6.53 10.57
C GLY A 176 15.33 6.02 10.71
N ASN A 177 15.51 4.74 11.07
CA ASN A 177 16.81 4.08 11.25
C ASN A 177 17.08 3.05 10.14
N VAL A 178 16.82 3.42 8.87
CA VAL A 178 16.93 2.46 7.75
C VAL A 178 18.39 2.10 7.51
N HIS A 179 18.76 0.90 7.96
CA HIS A 179 19.82 0.12 7.35
C HIS A 179 19.21 -0.68 6.21
N ILE A 180 19.70 -0.46 4.98
CA ILE A 180 19.23 -1.21 3.82
C ILE A 180 19.65 -2.66 4.01
N ASN A 181 18.68 -3.57 3.95
CA ASN A 181 18.99 -5.00 3.92
C ASN A 181 19.63 -5.28 2.56
N THR A 182 20.96 -5.35 2.51
CA THR A 182 21.68 -5.70 1.29
C THR A 182 21.29 -7.13 0.95
N LEU A 183 20.40 -7.29 -0.02
CA LEU A 183 20.11 -8.58 -0.64
C LEU A 183 21.43 -9.17 -1.13
N THR A 184 21.96 -10.13 -0.40
CA THR A 184 23.10 -10.93 -0.85
C THR A 184 22.63 -11.85 -1.97
N GLY A 185 23.01 -11.50 -3.20
CA GLY A 185 23.36 -12.43 -4.27
C GLY A 185 22.23 -13.19 -4.97
N CYS A 186 21.99 -12.82 -6.22
CA CYS A 186 22.17 -13.73 -7.38
C CYS A 186 22.79 -12.91 -8.52
#